data_AF-A0A2X2TD50-F1
#
_entry.id   AF-A0A2X2TD50-F1
#
_cell.length_a   1.000
_cell.length_b   1.000
_cell.length_c   1.000
_cell.angle_alpha   90.00
_cell.angle_beta   90.00
_cell.angle_gamma   90.00
#
_symmetry.space_group_name_H-M   'P 1'
#
loop_
_entity.id
_entity.type
_entity.pdbx_description
1 polymer ?
#
loop_
_entity_poly.entity_id
_entity_poly.type
_entity_poly.pdbx_seq_one_letter_code
_entity_poly.pdbx_strand_id
1 'polypeptide(L)'
;MERTRAQAKEQGYVETLDGRRLYLPDINSSNGARRAGAERAAINAPMQGTAADIIKRAMIAVDAWLEKDKPRVKMIMQVHDELVFEVHKDDVEAVSKKVHELMESSMKLDVPLLVEVGSGKNWDEAH
;
A
#
# COMPACT_ATOMS: atom_id res chain seq x y z
N MET A 1 -13.68 -15.53 -4.50
CA MET A 1 -14.47 -14.49 -3.80
C MET A 1 -15.42 -15.07 -2.76
N GLU A 2 -16.09 -16.21 -3.02
CA GLU A 2 -17.02 -16.83 -2.05
C GLU A 2 -16.38 -17.18 -0.71
N ARG A 3 -15.14 -17.70 -0.72
CA ARG A 3 -14.37 -18.03 0.50
C ARG A 3 -14.28 -16.85 1.47
N THR A 4 -13.93 -15.66 0.99
CA THR A 4 -13.77 -14.46 1.83
C THR A 4 -15.09 -14.02 2.44
N ARG A 5 -16.20 -14.12 1.68
CA ARG A 5 -17.55 -13.83 2.22
C ARG A 5 -17.99 -14.85 3.27
N ALA A 6 -17.71 -16.14 3.04
CA ALA A 6 -18.01 -17.20 3.98
C ALA A 6 -17.24 -17.01 5.30
N GLN A 7 -15.92 -16.79 5.20
CA GLN A 7 -15.07 -16.51 6.35
C GLN A 7 -15.54 -15.27 7.12
N ALA A 8 -15.88 -14.18 6.43
CA ALA A 8 -16.38 -12.96 7.06
C ALA A 8 -17.68 -13.19 7.85
N LYS A 9 -18.59 -14.04 7.35
CA LYS A 9 -19.84 -14.40 8.05
C LYS A 9 -19.60 -15.24 9.29
N GLU A 10 -18.62 -16.14 9.22
CA GLU A 10 -18.26 -17.04 10.31
C GLU A 10 -17.57 -16.31 11.46
N GLN A 11 -16.54 -15.51 11.17
CA GLN A 11 -15.70 -14.88 12.21
C GLN A 11 -16.04 -13.40 12.48
N GLY A 12 -16.86 -12.76 11.64
CA GLY A 12 -17.29 -11.36 11.81
C GLY A 12 -16.26 -10.30 11.37
N TYR A 13 -15.15 -10.70 10.76
CA TYR A 13 -14.12 -9.80 10.24
C TYR A 13 -13.39 -10.40 9.03
N VAL A 14 -12.60 -9.58 8.34
CA VAL A 14 -11.62 -10.01 7.32
C VAL A 14 -10.24 -9.43 7.64
N GLU A 15 -9.18 -10.03 7.10
CA GLU A 15 -7.79 -9.68 7.39
C GLU A 15 -6.99 -9.32 6.13
N THR A 16 -5.99 -8.45 6.29
CA THR A 16 -4.91 -8.24 5.32
C THR A 16 -3.85 -9.34 5.44
N LEU A 17 -2.88 -9.40 4.52
CA LEU A 17 -1.77 -10.35 4.62
C LEU A 17 -0.90 -10.16 5.87
N ASP A 18 -0.79 -8.93 6.38
CA ASP A 18 -0.09 -8.61 7.63
C ASP A 18 -1.00 -8.74 8.88
N GLY A 19 -2.22 -9.25 8.72
CA GLY A 19 -3.13 -9.57 9.83
C GLY A 19 -3.94 -8.38 10.36
N ARG A 20 -3.95 -7.22 9.68
CA ARG A 20 -4.85 -6.10 10.04
C ARG A 20 -6.30 -6.51 9.80
N ARG A 21 -7.16 -6.31 10.79
CA ARG A 21 -8.59 -6.68 10.73
C ARG A 21 -9.49 -5.52 10.33
N LEU A 22 -10.52 -5.84 9.55
CA LEU A 22 -11.73 -5.03 9.42
C LEU A 22 -12.92 -5.84 9.96
N TYR A 23 -13.52 -5.38 11.05
CA TYR A 23 -14.74 -5.95 11.60
C TYR A 23 -15.96 -5.50 10.80
N LEU A 24 -16.87 -6.43 10.54
CA LEU A 24 -18.03 -6.23 9.66
C LEU A 24 -19.32 -6.56 10.43
N PRO A 25 -19.80 -5.66 11.32
CA PRO A 25 -20.95 -5.94 12.18
C PRO A 25 -22.24 -6.24 11.38
N ASP A 26 -22.36 -5.68 10.18
CA ASP A 26 -23.53 -5.88 9.31
C ASP A 26 -23.43 -7.13 8.42
N ILE A 27 -22.38 -7.96 8.53
CA ILE A 27 -22.18 -9.13 7.65
C ILE A 27 -23.29 -10.19 7.77
N ASN A 28 -23.95 -10.23 8.93
CA ASN A 28 -25.10 -11.08 9.23
C ASN A 28 -26.41 -10.27 9.39
N SER A 29 -26.43 -9.01 8.95
CA SER A 29 -27.62 -8.16 9.03
C SER A 29 -28.81 -8.77 8.29
N SER A 30 -29.99 -8.74 8.91
CA SER A 30 -31.26 -9.10 8.25
C SER A 30 -31.67 -8.07 7.19
N ASN A 31 -31.24 -6.81 7.34
CA ASN A 31 -31.37 -5.79 6.32
C ASN A 31 -30.43 -6.09 5.14
N GLY A 32 -31.03 -6.39 3.98
CA GLY A 32 -30.31 -6.81 2.78
C GLY A 32 -29.34 -5.76 2.23
N ALA A 33 -29.67 -4.47 2.30
CA ALA A 33 -28.81 -3.40 1.80
C ALA A 33 -27.54 -3.24 2.66
N ARG A 34 -27.69 -3.29 4.00
CA ARG A 34 -26.55 -3.26 4.93
C ARG A 34 -25.65 -4.47 4.74
N ARG A 35 -26.24 -5.68 4.65
CA ARG A 35 -25.51 -6.92 4.41
C ARG A 35 -24.74 -6.89 3.09
N ALA A 36 -25.35 -6.43 2.01
CA ALA A 36 -24.68 -6.28 0.70
C ALA A 36 -23.52 -5.26 0.75
N GLY A 37 -23.64 -4.21 1.55
CA GLY A 37 -22.53 -3.29 1.85
C GLY A 37 -21.37 -4.01 2.54
N ALA A 38 -21.66 -4.75 3.62
CA ALA A 38 -20.66 -5.51 4.37
C ALA A 38 -19.99 -6.60 3.52
N GLU A 39 -20.72 -7.31 2.66
CA GLU A 39 -20.16 -8.32 1.75
C GLU A 39 -19.24 -7.72 0.68
N ARG A 40 -19.52 -6.49 0.21
CA ARG A 40 -18.61 -5.76 -0.68
C ARG A 40 -17.34 -5.33 0.06
N ALA A 41 -17.50 -4.79 1.27
CA ALA A 41 -16.37 -4.42 2.13
C ALA A 41 -15.49 -5.64 2.46
N ALA A 42 -16.08 -6.82 2.71
CA ALA A 42 -15.36 -8.06 2.97
C ALA A 42 -14.43 -8.47 1.83
N ILE A 43 -14.82 -8.22 0.57
CA ILE A 43 -13.98 -8.52 -0.59
C ILE A 43 -12.89 -7.45 -0.77
N ASN A 44 -13.25 -6.18 -0.62
CA ASN A 44 -12.35 -5.07 -0.94
C ASN A 44 -11.27 -4.86 0.13
N ALA A 45 -11.63 -5.00 1.40
CA ALA A 45 -10.75 -4.66 2.52
C ALA A 45 -9.45 -5.47 2.57
N PRO A 46 -9.42 -6.79 2.31
CA PRO A 46 -8.17 -7.53 2.23
C PRO A 46 -7.21 -6.97 1.18
N MET A 47 -7.71 -6.60 -0.01
CA MET A 47 -6.87 -6.08 -1.10
C MET A 47 -6.38 -4.66 -0.81
N GLN A 48 -7.30 -3.72 -0.54
CA GLN A 48 -6.94 -2.34 -0.24
C GLN A 48 -6.11 -2.22 1.05
N GLY A 49 -6.47 -2.99 2.08
CA GLY A 49 -5.74 -2.99 3.34
C GLY A 49 -4.33 -3.52 3.17
N THR A 50 -4.14 -4.58 2.38
CA THR A 50 -2.80 -5.11 2.07
C THR A 50 -1.97 -4.10 1.27
N ALA A 51 -2.55 -3.42 0.27
CA ALA A 51 -1.86 -2.33 -0.42
C ALA A 51 -1.44 -1.20 0.55
N ALA A 52 -2.32 -0.83 1.49
CA ALA A 52 -2.02 0.14 2.53
C ALA A 52 -0.95 -0.34 3.53
N ASP A 53 -0.80 -1.65 3.74
CA ASP A 53 0.26 -2.22 4.57
C ASP A 53 1.61 -2.19 3.84
N ILE A 54 1.62 -2.57 2.56
CA ILE A 54 2.79 -2.53 1.68
C ILE A 54 3.35 -1.11 1.61
N ILE A 55 2.52 -0.10 1.30
CA ILE A 55 2.99 1.27 1.13
C ILE A 55 3.58 1.82 2.45
N LYS A 56 3.00 1.47 3.60
CA LYS A 56 3.54 1.88 4.92
C LYS A 56 4.88 1.21 5.21
N ARG A 57 5.05 -0.06 4.85
CA ARG A 57 6.35 -0.76 4.98
C ARG A 57 7.40 -0.11 4.08
N ALA A 58 7.03 0.24 2.85
CA ALA A 58 7.88 0.97 1.92
C ALA A 58 8.30 2.33 2.48
N MET A 59 7.36 3.11 3.03
CA MET A 59 7.67 4.38 3.68
C MET A 59 8.69 4.22 4.80
N ILE A 60 8.50 3.25 5.70
CA ILE A 60 9.43 2.97 6.81
C ILE A 60 10.80 2.53 6.29
N ALA A 61 10.86 1.67 5.27
CA ALA A 61 12.11 1.19 4.70
C ALA A 61 12.91 2.31 4.02
N VAL A 62 12.22 3.20 3.30
CA VAL A 62 12.82 4.37 2.67
C VAL A 62 13.28 5.37 3.73
N ASP A 63 12.45 5.68 4.73
CA ASP A 63 12.82 6.58 5.83
C ASP A 63 14.05 6.09 6.61
N ALA A 64 14.11 4.79 6.93
CA ALA A 64 15.27 4.19 7.57
C ALA A 64 16.57 4.33 6.74
N TRP A 65 16.46 4.26 5.41
CA TRP A 65 17.58 4.54 4.50
C TRP A 65 17.96 6.02 4.50
N LEU A 66 16.98 6.93 4.45
CA LEU A 66 17.20 8.38 4.50
C LEU A 66 17.94 8.79 5.77
N GLU A 67 17.52 8.27 6.94
CA GLU A 67 18.14 8.57 8.23
C GLU A 67 19.57 8.03 8.35
N LYS A 68 19.82 6.83 7.79
CA LYS A 68 21.11 6.17 7.85
C LYS A 68 22.15 6.79 6.93
N ASP A 69 21.81 6.94 5.65
CA ASP A 69 22.77 7.30 4.60
C ASP A 69 22.78 8.81 4.32
N LYS A 70 21.77 9.54 4.79
CA LYS A 70 21.59 11.00 4.64
C LYS A 70 21.81 11.52 3.21
N PRO A 71 21.21 10.89 2.18
CA PRO A 71 21.29 11.37 0.81
C PRO A 71 20.59 12.72 0.63
N ARG A 72 20.84 13.43 -0.47
CA ARG A 72 20.18 14.71 -0.80
C ARG A 72 18.80 14.49 -1.44
N VAL A 73 17.93 13.80 -0.71
CA VAL A 73 16.54 13.53 -1.10
C VAL A 73 15.62 13.68 0.11
N LYS A 74 14.38 14.09 -0.14
CA LYS A 74 13.33 14.20 0.86
C LYS A 74 12.05 13.55 0.33
N MET A 75 11.44 12.66 1.12
CA MET A 75 10.08 12.19 0.88
C MET A 75 9.10 13.30 1.30
N ILE A 76 8.27 13.79 0.37
CA ILE A 76 7.41 14.95 0.61
C ILE A 76 5.92 14.62 0.66
N MET A 77 5.48 13.58 -0.06
CA MET A 77 4.06 13.20 -0.12
C MET A 77 3.88 11.69 -0.28
N GLN A 78 2.71 11.22 0.14
CA GLN A 78 2.13 9.93 -0.20
C GLN A 78 0.70 10.19 -0.70
N VAL A 79 0.33 9.60 -1.82
CA VAL A 79 -1.05 9.64 -2.33
C VAL A 79 -1.34 8.34 -3.05
N HIS A 80 -2.51 7.75 -2.83
CA HIS A 80 -2.84 6.41 -3.38
C HIS A 80 -1.73 5.38 -3.08
N ASP A 81 -1.05 4.91 -4.12
CA ASP A 81 0.05 3.95 -4.14
C ASP A 81 1.42 4.56 -4.49
N GLU A 82 1.52 5.88 -4.61
CA GLU A 82 2.76 6.58 -4.95
C GLU A 82 3.42 7.26 -3.74
N LEU A 83 4.75 7.37 -3.80
CA LEU A 83 5.59 8.18 -2.91
C LEU A 83 6.30 9.25 -3.73
N VAL A 84 6.19 10.51 -3.32
CA VAL A 84 6.76 11.65 -4.05
C VAL A 84 7.97 12.19 -3.31
N PHE A 85 9.04 12.46 -4.06
CA PHE A 85 10.33 12.87 -3.53
C PHE A 85 10.84 14.15 -4.18
N GLU A 86 11.51 14.99 -3.39
CA GLU A 86 12.42 16.02 -3.91
C GLU A 86 13.83 15.45 -3.89
N VAL A 87 14.51 15.43 -5.04
CA VAL A 87 15.84 14.85 -5.20
C VAL A 87 16.79 15.88 -5.80
N HIS A 88 18.03 15.96 -5.29
CA HIS A 88 19.05 16.76 -5.94
C HIS A 88 19.32 16.23 -7.36
N LYS A 89 19.28 17.10 -8.37
CA LYS A 89 19.38 16.74 -9.79
C LYS A 89 20.55 15.80 -10.16
N ASP A 90 21.68 15.93 -9.47
CA ASP A 90 22.88 15.14 -9.74
C ASP A 90 22.80 13.71 -9.14
N ASP A 91 21.82 13.44 -8.27
CA ASP A 91 21.68 12.17 -7.54
C ASP A 91 20.48 11.34 -8.02
N VAL A 92 19.72 11.83 -9.01
CA VAL A 92 18.42 11.24 -9.45
C VAL A 92 18.56 9.76 -9.78
N GLU A 93 19.52 9.36 -10.61
CA GLU A 93 19.68 7.96 -11.03
C GLU A 93 19.94 7.02 -9.84
N ALA A 94 20.85 7.42 -8.94
CA ALA A 94 21.23 6.61 -7.78
C ALA A 94 20.07 6.51 -6.77
N VAL A 95 19.37 7.61 -6.53
CA VAL A 95 18.20 7.67 -5.63
C VAL A 95 17.04 6.88 -6.21
N SER A 96 16.72 7.04 -7.48
CA SER A 96 15.63 6.31 -8.15
C SER A 96 15.83 4.81 -8.07
N LYS A 97 17.05 4.31 -8.37
CA LYS A 97 17.37 2.89 -8.23
C LYS A 97 17.17 2.41 -6.79
N LYS A 98 17.62 3.20 -5.81
CA LYS A 98 17.54 2.80 -4.41
C LYS A 98 16.11 2.77 -3.89
N VAL A 99 15.30 3.78 -4.23
CA VAL A 99 13.88 3.84 -3.86
C VAL A 99 13.11 2.68 -4.50
N HIS A 100 13.34 2.41 -5.78
CA HIS A 100 12.74 1.27 -6.49
C HIS A 100 13.01 -0.06 -5.77
N GLU A 101 14.28 -0.35 -5.47
CA GLU A 101 14.68 -1.57 -4.73
C GLU A 101 13.98 -1.69 -3.37
N LEU A 102 13.89 -0.60 -2.61
CA LEU A 102 13.25 -0.60 -1.28
C LEU A 102 11.74 -0.80 -1.37
N MET A 103 11.07 -0.18 -2.34
CA MET A 103 9.63 -0.28 -2.51
C MET A 103 9.21 -1.67 -3.00
N GLU A 104 9.85 -2.23 -4.03
CA GLU A 104 9.50 -3.57 -4.55
C GLU A 104 9.75 -4.70 -3.53
N SER A 105 10.76 -4.54 -2.67
CA SER A 105 11.10 -5.54 -1.65
C SER A 105 10.30 -5.40 -0.35
N SER A 106 9.34 -4.46 -0.28
CA SER A 106 8.62 -4.14 0.97
C SER A 106 7.72 -5.26 1.48
N MET A 107 7.28 -6.17 0.61
CA MET A 107 6.53 -7.37 0.98
C MET A 107 6.84 -8.52 0.02
N LYS A 108 6.99 -9.73 0.55
CA LYS A 108 7.11 -10.94 -0.28
C LYS A 108 5.72 -11.41 -0.70
N LEU A 109 5.45 -11.36 -1.99
CA LEU A 109 4.22 -11.84 -2.61
C LEU A 109 4.54 -12.95 -3.62
N ASP A 110 3.55 -13.77 -3.94
CA ASP A 110 3.67 -14.79 -4.99
C ASP A 110 3.78 -14.17 -6.40
N VAL A 111 3.30 -12.93 -6.55
CA VAL A 111 3.41 -12.10 -7.75
C VAL A 111 4.35 -10.93 -7.43
N PRO A 112 5.35 -10.62 -8.26
CA PRO A 112 6.27 -9.52 -7.99
C PRO A 112 5.54 -8.18 -7.94
N LEU A 113 5.89 -7.35 -6.95
CA LEU A 113 5.50 -5.94 -6.92
C LEU A 113 6.31 -5.22 -8.00
N LEU A 114 5.64 -4.33 -8.73
CA LEU A 114 6.25 -3.47 -9.75
C LEU A 114 6.22 -2.03 -9.23
N VAL A 115 7.33 -1.32 -9.36
CA VAL A 115 7.41 0.11 -9.05
C VAL A 115 7.86 0.86 -10.30
N GLU A 116 7.06 1.82 -10.75
CA GLU A 116 7.44 2.74 -11.81
C GLU A 116 8.05 4.00 -11.20
N VAL A 117 9.10 4.53 -11.84
CA VAL A 117 9.80 5.74 -11.38
C VAL A 117 9.87 6.75 -12.51
N GLY A 118 9.19 7.88 -12.32
CA GLY A 118 9.30 9.06 -13.17
C GLY A 118 10.03 10.21 -12.45
N SER A 119 10.51 11.19 -13.23
CA SER A 119 11.18 12.37 -12.69
C SER A 119 10.94 13.57 -13.60
N GLY A 120 10.68 14.74 -13.01
CA GLY A 120 10.36 15.96 -13.74
C GLY A 120 10.56 17.21 -12.89
N LYS A 121 10.33 18.39 -13.47
CA LYS A 121 10.45 19.67 -12.75
C LYS A 121 9.25 19.97 -11.85
N ASN A 122 8.15 19.27 -12.09
CA ASN A 122 6.92 19.34 -11.31
C ASN A 122 6.32 17.93 -11.25
N TRP A 123 5.28 17.77 -10.45
CA TRP A 123 4.65 16.47 -10.22
C TRP A 123 4.00 15.89 -11.48
N ASP A 124 3.41 16.71 -12.35
CA ASP A 124 2.80 16.27 -13.62
C ASP A 124 3.82 15.71 -14.61
N GLU A 125 5.04 16.24 -14.65
CA GLU A 125 6.14 15.70 -15.46
C GLU A 125 6.76 14.41 -14.86
N ALA A 126 6.59 14.20 -13.56
CA ALA A 126 7.19 13.07 -12.84
C ALA A 126 6.24 11.87 -12.67
N HIS A 127 4.94 12.11 -12.82
CA HIS A 127 3.87 11.11 -12.81
C HIS A 127 3.72 10.50 -14.21
#